data_AF-A0AAX0B1Z8-F1
#
_entry.id   AF-A0AAX0B1Z8-F1
#
_cell.length_a   1.000
_cell.length_b   1.000
_cell.length_c   1.000
_cell.angle_alpha   90.00
_cell.angle_beta   90.00
_cell.angle_gamma   90.00
#
_symmetry.space_group_name_H-M   'P 1'
#
loop_
_entity.id
_entity.type
_entity.pdbx_description
1 polymer ?
#
loop_
_entity_poly.entity_id
_entity_poly.type
_entity_poly.pdbx_seq_one_letter_code
_entity_poly.pdbx_strand_id
1 'polypeptide(L)' 'MDKLKILHFDEGFWLYYHRLEANRFKWPITTDEALKVNVDELRWLLKGYEVRTKSKFKSIKPSNYY' A
#
# COMPACT_ATOMS: atom_id res chain seq x y z
N MET A 1 -7.01 -8.51 -8.77
CA MET A 1 -6.20 -7.66 -9.65
C MET A 1 -4.76 -8.09 -9.44
N ASP A 2 -4.17 -8.76 -10.41
CA ASP A 2 -2.82 -9.35 -10.29
C ASP A 2 -1.79 -8.56 -11.09
N LYS A 3 -2.24 -7.47 -11.71
CA LYS A 3 -1.46 -6.59 -12.58
C LYS A 3 -1.64 -5.15 -12.13
N LEU A 4 -0.54 -4.43 -12.03
CA LEU A 4 -0.46 -3.03 -11.65
C LEU A 4 0.22 -2.26 -12.78
N LYS A 5 -0.36 -1.13 -13.16
CA LYS A 5 0.24 -0.17 -14.08
C LYS A 5 0.64 1.06 -13.29
N ILE A 6 1.88 1.51 -13.47
CA ILE A 6 2.40 2.73 -12.84
C ILE A 6 2.84 3.65 -13.96
N LEU A 7 2.33 4.87 -13.94
CA LEU A 7 2.72 5.92 -14.86
C LEU A 7 3.62 6.89 -14.10
N HIS A 8 4.83 7.09 -14.60
CA HIS A 8 5.79 8.02 -14.04
C HIS A 8 6.14 9.05 -15.11
N PHE A 9 6.15 10.33 -14.73
CA PHE A 9 6.45 11.46 -15.61
C PHE A 9 7.70 12.17 -15.10
N ASP A 10 8.68 12.31 -15.98
CA ASP A 10 9.90 13.08 -15.76
C ASP A 10 10.16 13.91 -17.04
N GLU A 11 11.19 13.61 -17.84
CA GLU A 11 11.36 14.22 -19.19
C GLU A 11 10.49 13.58 -20.29
N GLY A 12 9.80 12.48 -19.95
CA GLY A 12 8.86 11.75 -20.78
C GLY A 12 7.95 10.90 -19.88
N PHE A 13 7.24 9.92 -20.44
CA PHE A 13 6.44 9.00 -19.63
C PHE A 13 7.08 7.60 -19.58
N TRP A 14 7.14 7.05 -18.38
CA TRP A 14 7.51 5.66 -18.13
C TRP A 14 6.24 4.92 -17.74
N LEU A 15 6.00 3.78 -18.39
CA LEU A 15 4.90 2.89 -18.04
C LEU A 15 5.48 1.61 -17.45
N TYR A 16 5.42 1.48 -16.13
CA TYR A 16 5.80 0.23 -15.47
C TYR A 16 4.61 -0.71 -15.44
N TYR A 17 4.86 -1.95 -15.84
CA TYR A 17 3.89 -3.02 -15.80
C TYR A 17 4.36 -4.10 -14.84
N HIS A 18 3.71 -4.18 -13.68
CA HIS A 18 4.07 -5.13 -12.64
C HIS A 18 2.98 -6.18 -12.48
N ARG A 19 3.35 -7.47 -12.55
CA ARG A 19 2.43 -8.59 -12.35
C ARG A 19 2.91 -9.44 -11.18
N LEU A 20 2.02 -9.78 -10.27
CA LEU A 20 2.28 -10.76 -9.23
C LEU A 20 1.80 -12.12 -9.72
N GLU A 21 2.68 -13.12 -9.67
CA GLU A 21 2.35 -14.49 -10.10
C GLU A 21 1.69 -15.30 -8.97
N ALA A 22 2.11 -15.08 -7.73
CA ALA A 22 1.68 -15.88 -6.58
C ALA A 22 0.60 -15.21 -5.70
N ASN A 23 0.35 -13.91 -5.87
CA ASN A 23 -0.52 -13.16 -4.96
C ASN A 23 -1.32 -12.07 -5.67
N ARG A 24 -2.37 -11.56 -5.02
CA ARG A 24 -3.20 -10.47 -5.55
C ARG A 24 -2.82 -9.15 -4.89
N PHE A 25 -2.88 -8.05 -5.65
CA PHE A 25 -2.74 -6.72 -5.07
C PHE A 25 -3.96 -6.42 -4.19
N LYS A 26 -3.72 -6.13 -2.91
CA LYS A 26 -4.74 -5.58 -2.00
C LYS A 26 -4.82 -4.08 -2.20
N TRP A 27 -5.39 -3.68 -3.33
CA TRP A 27 -5.56 -2.28 -3.70
C TRP A 27 -6.57 -1.60 -2.77
N PRO A 28 -6.27 -0.41 -2.23
CA PRO A 28 -7.22 0.32 -1.40
C PRO A 28 -8.45 0.72 -2.22
N ILE A 29 -9.64 0.49 -1.66
CA ILE A 29 -10.92 0.75 -2.34
C ILE A 29 -11.31 2.23 -2.21
N THR A 30 -10.77 2.92 -1.21
CA THR A 30 -11.09 4.32 -0.90
C THR A 30 -10.29 5.27 -1.78
N THR A 31 -10.97 6.15 -2.52
CA THR A 31 -10.35 7.14 -3.43
C THR A 31 -9.39 8.09 -2.71
N ASP A 32 -9.65 8.38 -1.43
CA ASP A 32 -8.81 9.21 -0.57
C ASP A 32 -7.50 8.51 -0.14
N GLU A 33 -7.49 7.17 -0.09
CA GLU A 33 -6.30 6.38 0.27
C GLU A 33 -5.30 6.23 -0.88
N ALA A 34 -5.78 6.34 -2.13
CA ALA A 34 -4.92 6.32 -3.31
C ALA A 34 -4.09 7.61 -3.47
N LEU A 35 -4.47 8.69 -2.78
CA LEU A 35 -3.97 10.04 -3.04
C LEU A 35 -2.57 10.34 -2.44
N LYS A 36 -2.14 9.63 -1.39
CA LYS A 36 -0.81 9.82 -0.78
C LYS A 36 -0.24 8.50 -0.26
N VAL A 37 0.50 7.81 -1.11
CA VAL A 37 1.26 6.61 -0.75
C VAL A 37 2.74 7.00 -0.66
N ASN A 38 3.40 6.67 0.45
CA ASN A 38 4.85 6.89 0.58
C ASN A 38 5.65 5.87 -0.27
N VAL A 39 6.93 6.12 -0.54
CA VAL A 39 7.79 5.21 -1.34
C VAL A 39 7.86 3.81 -0.70
N ASP A 40 7.92 3.72 0.62
CA ASP A 40 7.98 2.44 1.33
C ASP A 40 6.64 1.69 1.30
N GLU A 41 5.53 2.42 1.38
CA GLU A 41 4.19 1.88 1.20
C GLU A 41 3.97 1.36 -0.22
N LEU A 42 4.49 2.07 -1.23
CA LEU A 42 4.49 1.62 -2.62
C LEU A 42 5.30 0.32 -2.77
N ARG A 43 6.48 0.23 -2.15
CA ARG A 43 7.29 -1.01 -2.14
C ARG A 43 6.54 -2.18 -1.51
N TRP A 44 5.79 -1.97 -0.43
CA TRP A 44 4.96 -3.00 0.18
C TRP A 44 3.81 -3.44 -0.73
N LEU A 45 3.17 -2.48 -1.41
CA LEU A 45 2.12 -2.77 -2.38
C LEU A 45 2.64 -3.60 -3.55
N LEU A 46 3.82 -3.26 -4.08
CA LEU A 46 4.47 -4.00 -5.16
C LEU A 46 4.81 -5.45 -4.79
N LYS A 47 5.08 -5.70 -3.52
CA LYS A 47 5.30 -7.06 -2.98
C LYS A 47 3.99 -7.79 -2.63
N GLY A 48 2.83 -7.13 -2.74
CA GLY A 48 1.52 -7.70 -2.43
C GLY A 48 1.13 -7.64 -0.95
N TYR A 49 1.78 -6.80 -0.15
CA TYR A 49 1.43 -6.58 1.25
C TYR A 49 0.33 -5.53 1.42
N GLU A 50 -0.36 -5.56 2.57
CA GLU A 50 -1.31 -4.52 2.97
C GLU A 50 -0.56 -3.25 3.35
N VAL A 51 -0.76 -2.20 2.57
CA VAL A 51 -0.14 -0.88 2.81
C VAL A 51 -0.56 -0.28 4.14
N ARG A 52 -1.84 -0.39 4.48
CA ARG A 52 -2.39 0.12 5.74
C ARG A 52 -2.86 -1.04 6.60
N THR A 53 -1.98 -1.51 7.48
CA THR A 53 -2.42 -2.33 8.60
C THR A 53 -3.16 -1.40 9.57
N LYS A 54 -4.50 -1.48 9.64
CA LYS A 54 -5.19 -1.05 10.85
C LYS A 54 -4.57 -1.85 11.99
N SER A 55 -3.87 -1.18 12.90
CA SER A 55 -3.23 -1.83 14.03
C SER A 55 -4.24 -2.76 14.68
N LYS A 56 -3.98 -4.07 14.62
CA LYS A 56 -4.85 -5.09 15.24
C LYS A 56 -4.80 -4.99 16.77
N PHE A 57 -3.81 -4.29 17.31
CA PHE A 57 -3.66 -4.07 18.73
C PHE A 57 -4.62 -2.98 19.20
N LYS A 58 -5.59 -3.37 20.02
CA LYS A 58 -6.37 -2.41 20.81
C LYS A 58 -5.39 -1.63 21.70
N SER A 59 -5.50 -0.31 21.70
CA SER A 59 -4.78 0.55 22.64
C SER A 59 -5.04 0.02 24.05
N ILE A 60 -3.99 -0.46 24.71
CA ILE A 60 -4.09 -0.89 26.10
C ILE A 60 -4.22 0.39 26.91
N LYS A 61 -5.36 0.60 27.58
CA LYS A 61 -5.49 1.70 28.52
C LYS A 61 -4.44 1.50 29.62
N PRO A 62 -3.56 2.48 29.89
CA PRO A 62 -2.65 2.36 31.01
C PRO A 62 -3.49 2.31 32.30
N SER A 63 -3.44 1.17 32.98
CA SER A 63 -3.97 1.04 34.33
C SER A 63 -2.97 1.73 35.25
N ASN A 64 -3.35 2.86 35.82
CA ASN A 64 -2.57 3.51 36.88
C ASN A 64 -2.50 2.56 38.07
N TYR A 65 -1.35 1.93 38.27
CA TYR A 65 -0.99 1.29 39.52
C TYR A 65 -0.32 2.37 40.37
N TYR A 66 -0.92 2.62 41.52
CA TYR A 66 -0.54 3.58 42.55
C TYR A 66 0.93 3.46 42.95
#